data_AF-A0A7C2ITT3-F1
#
_entry.id   AF-A0A7C2ITT3-F1
#
_cell.length_a   1.000
_cell.length_b   1.000
_cell.length_c   1.000
_cell.angle_alpha   90.00
_cell.angle_beta   90.00
_cell.angle_gamma   90.00
#
_symmetry.space_group_name_H-M   'P 1'
#
loop_
_entity.id
_entity.type
_entity.pdbx_description
1 polymer ?
#
loop_
_entity_poly.entity_id
_entity_poly.type
_entity_poly.pdbx_seq_one_letter_code
_entity_poly.pdbx_strand_id
1 'polypeptide(L)'
;MRAGKGKRSKARQRPKLNGSRPTAEPQRARSGRKRPPRITKDTSIKEVVDRYPDLYGVFEDHGLHFCAGCYVMLSSTIGTGANYSGLKPADRRTLLKELNRLAAEGVHGSAPASSSAV
;
A
#
# COMPACT_ATOMS: atom_id res chain seq x y z
N MET A 1 64.25 42.18 -10.30
CA MET A 1 63.37 41.70 -11.40
C MET A 1 62.64 40.46 -10.90
N ARG A 2 61.30 40.48 -10.87
CA ARG A 2 60.46 39.48 -10.17
C ARG A 2 60.30 38.19 -10.98
N ALA A 3 60.65 37.06 -10.38
CA ALA A 3 60.36 35.72 -10.88
C ALA A 3 58.86 35.40 -10.78
N GLY A 4 58.31 34.82 -11.83
CA GLY A 4 56.95 34.30 -11.87
C GLY A 4 56.78 32.97 -11.14
N LYS A 5 55.52 32.55 -11.00
CA LYS A 5 55.01 31.18 -11.21
C LYS A 5 53.57 31.13 -10.69
N GLY A 6 52.63 31.08 -11.64
CA GLY A 6 51.23 30.78 -11.36
C GLY A 6 51.10 29.39 -10.75
N LYS A 7 50.41 29.30 -9.62
CA LYS A 7 50.01 28.03 -9.04
C LYS A 7 48.57 27.77 -9.46
N ARG A 8 48.43 26.96 -10.51
CA ARG A 8 47.19 26.28 -10.88
C ARG A 8 46.76 25.41 -9.70
N SER A 9 45.75 25.83 -8.97
CA SER A 9 45.13 25.03 -7.91
C SER A 9 44.44 23.83 -8.55
N LYS A 10 45.06 22.66 -8.40
CA LYS A 10 44.54 21.36 -8.84
C LYS A 10 43.11 21.16 -8.30
N ALA A 11 42.26 20.70 -9.20
CA ALA A 11 40.91 20.24 -8.96
C ALA A 11 40.83 19.35 -7.72
N ARG A 12 40.03 19.77 -6.74
CA ARG A 12 39.51 18.89 -5.68
C ARG A 12 38.63 17.85 -6.36
N GLN A 13 39.17 16.66 -6.56
CA GLN A 13 38.38 15.49 -6.92
C GLN A 13 37.40 15.22 -5.78
N ARG A 14 36.10 15.38 -6.05
CA ARG A 14 35.04 14.95 -5.15
C ARG A 14 35.00 13.42 -5.21
N PRO A 15 35.01 12.70 -4.07
CA PRO A 15 34.86 11.26 -4.08
C PRO A 15 33.49 10.89 -4.64
N LYS A 16 33.45 9.89 -5.54
CA LYS A 16 32.20 9.33 -6.04
C LYS A 16 31.48 8.66 -4.88
N LEU A 17 30.35 9.23 -4.46
CA LEU A 17 29.43 8.56 -3.54
C LEU A 17 28.91 7.32 -4.28
N ASN A 18 29.41 6.16 -3.86
CA ASN A 18 29.00 4.86 -4.36
C ASN A 18 27.55 4.64 -3.88
N GLY A 19 26.60 4.86 -4.78
CA GLY A 19 25.19 4.64 -4.55
C GLY A 19 24.88 3.16 -4.51
N SER A 20 24.86 2.59 -3.31
CA SER A 20 24.19 1.33 -3.03
C SER A 20 23.37 1.52 -1.77
N ARG A 21 22.20 2.18 -1.91
CA ARG A 21 21.11 1.92 -0.97
C ARG A 21 20.85 0.42 -1.03
N PRO A 22 20.79 -0.32 0.10
CA PRO A 22 20.32 -1.69 0.05
C PRO A 22 18.92 -1.63 -0.56
N THR A 23 18.77 -2.19 -1.76
CA THR A 23 17.46 -2.49 -2.32
C THR A 23 16.80 -3.39 -1.29
N ALA A 24 15.84 -2.84 -0.55
CA ALA A 24 15.02 -3.60 0.36
C ALA A 24 14.52 -4.81 -0.42
N GLU A 25 14.96 -6.00 0.01
CA GLU A 25 14.46 -7.27 -0.50
C GLU A 25 12.94 -7.18 -0.54
N PRO A 26 12.28 -7.47 -1.69
CA PRO A 26 10.86 -7.72 -1.64
C PRO A 26 10.72 -8.95 -0.76
N GLN A 27 10.08 -8.79 0.40
CA GLN A 27 9.78 -9.87 1.34
C GLN A 27 8.87 -10.89 0.64
N ARG A 28 9.46 -11.71 -0.23
CA ARG A 28 8.85 -12.84 -0.90
C ARG A 28 9.13 -14.08 -0.06
N ALA A 29 8.95 -13.94 1.25
CA ALA A 29 8.96 -15.03 2.20
C ALA A 29 7.57 -15.66 2.17
N ARG A 30 7.48 -16.79 1.48
CA ARG A 30 6.40 -17.76 1.43
C ARG A 30 5.72 -17.92 2.81
N SER A 31 4.62 -17.22 3.08
CA SER A 31 3.73 -17.62 4.17
C SER A 31 2.75 -18.64 3.61
N GLY A 32 2.82 -19.87 4.14
CA GLY A 32 1.87 -20.94 3.81
C GLY A 32 0.44 -20.41 3.91
N ARG A 33 -0.45 -20.87 3.02
CA ARG A 33 -1.81 -20.35 2.86
C ARG A 33 -2.67 -20.59 4.11
N LYS A 34 -2.39 -19.84 5.18
CA LYS A 34 -3.37 -19.56 6.22
C LYS A 34 -4.50 -18.86 5.49
N ARG A 35 -5.73 -19.36 5.64
CA ARG A 35 -6.91 -18.62 5.19
C ARG A 35 -6.74 -17.18 5.64
N PRO A 36 -6.99 -16.22 4.74
CA PRO A 36 -6.80 -14.84 5.10
C PRO A 36 -7.53 -14.51 6.40
N PRO A 37 -6.94 -13.68 7.28
CA PRO A 37 -7.62 -13.24 8.49
C PRO A 37 -8.96 -12.62 8.14
N ARG A 38 -10.01 -13.02 8.88
CA ARG A 38 -11.37 -12.48 8.73
C ARG A 38 -11.34 -10.95 8.85
N ILE A 39 -11.98 -10.27 7.91
CA ILE A 39 -12.10 -8.81 7.92
C ILE A 39 -13.15 -8.42 8.96
N THR A 40 -12.78 -7.54 9.90
CA THR A 40 -13.69 -7.05 10.94
C THR A 40 -13.79 -5.52 10.88
N LYS A 41 -14.70 -4.94 11.68
CA LYS A 41 -14.83 -3.48 11.81
C LYS A 41 -13.55 -2.81 12.34
N ASP A 42 -12.71 -3.57 13.03
CA ASP A 42 -11.49 -3.10 13.68
C ASP A 42 -10.27 -3.22 12.74
N THR A 43 -10.41 -3.93 11.62
CA THR A 43 -9.42 -3.97 10.54
C THR A 43 -9.28 -2.58 9.92
N SER A 44 -8.04 -2.16 9.62
CA SER A 44 -7.82 -0.90 8.91
C SER A 44 -8.23 -1.00 7.45
N ILE A 45 -8.74 0.09 6.88
CA ILE A 45 -9.11 0.16 5.47
C ILE A 45 -7.88 -0.11 4.60
N LYS A 46 -6.74 0.52 4.91
CA LYS A 46 -5.48 0.29 4.21
C LYS A 46 -5.09 -1.19 4.19
N GLU A 47 -5.18 -1.88 5.31
CA GLU A 47 -4.84 -3.31 5.37
C GLU A 47 -5.75 -4.17 4.50
N VAL A 48 -7.02 -3.81 4.33
CA VAL A 48 -7.90 -4.54 3.40
C VAL A 48 -7.50 -4.27 1.96
N VAL A 49 -7.29 -3.01 1.58
CA VAL A 49 -6.93 -2.63 0.20
C VAL A 49 -5.54 -3.15 -0.18
N ASP A 50 -4.57 -3.14 0.74
CA ASP A 50 -3.24 -3.71 0.51
C ASP A 50 -3.30 -5.23 0.27
N ARG A 51 -4.21 -5.93 0.96
CA ARG A 51 -4.41 -7.39 0.82
C ARG A 51 -5.25 -7.75 -0.40
N TYR A 52 -6.24 -6.92 -0.71
CA TYR A 52 -7.24 -7.15 -1.76
C TYR A 52 -7.52 -5.83 -2.49
N PRO A 53 -6.66 -5.43 -3.44
CA PRO A 53 -6.81 -4.16 -4.14
C PRO A 53 -8.15 -4.05 -4.86
N ASP A 54 -8.69 -5.16 -5.36
CA ASP A 54 -9.97 -5.20 -6.07
C ASP A 54 -11.18 -4.96 -5.16
N LEU A 55 -11.05 -5.15 -3.84
CA LEU A 55 -12.12 -4.85 -2.89
C LEU A 55 -12.29 -3.35 -2.64
N TYR A 56 -11.44 -2.51 -3.23
CA TYR A 56 -11.57 -1.06 -3.14
C TYR A 56 -12.97 -0.60 -3.58
N GLY A 57 -13.47 -1.08 -4.73
CA GLY A 57 -14.79 -0.69 -5.26
C GLY A 57 -15.96 -1.08 -4.34
N VAL A 58 -15.82 -2.18 -3.60
CA VAL A 58 -16.85 -2.66 -2.67
C VAL A 58 -17.11 -1.63 -1.57
N PHE A 59 -16.08 -0.93 -1.09
CA PHE A 59 -16.29 0.13 -0.12
C PHE A 59 -17.14 1.27 -0.69
N GLU A 60 -16.90 1.67 -1.94
CA GLU A 60 -17.63 2.74 -2.61
C GLU A 60 -19.08 2.35 -2.89
N ASP A 61 -19.32 1.12 -3.35
CA ASP A 61 -20.66 0.56 -3.58
C ASP A 61 -21.52 0.55 -2.31
N HIS A 62 -20.86 0.36 -1.16
CA HIS A 62 -21.49 0.41 0.15
C HIS A 62 -21.49 1.81 0.77
N GLY A 63 -21.26 2.87 0.01
CA GLY A 63 -21.36 4.27 0.46
C GLY A 63 -20.19 4.74 1.34
N LEU A 64 -19.11 3.97 1.40
CA LEU A 64 -17.87 4.35 2.08
C LEU A 64 -16.92 4.95 1.04
N HIS A 65 -17.31 6.13 0.55
CA HIS A 65 -16.51 6.87 -0.43
C HIS A 65 -15.25 7.42 0.23
N PHE A 66 -14.11 7.08 -0.34
CA PHE A 66 -12.85 7.68 0.05
C PHE A 66 -12.74 9.01 -0.68
N CYS A 67 -12.91 10.12 0.03
CA CYS A 67 -12.54 11.41 -0.50
C CYS A 67 -11.05 11.33 -0.89
N ALA A 68 -10.79 11.32 -2.20
CA ALA A 68 -9.49 10.99 -2.79
C ALA A 68 -8.38 11.83 -2.14
N GLY A 69 -7.58 11.20 -1.29
CA GLY A 69 -6.49 11.87 -0.56
C GLY A 69 -6.67 12.01 0.96
N CYS A 70 -7.79 11.57 1.55
CA CYS A 70 -7.93 11.52 3.00
C CYS A 70 -7.10 10.36 3.57
N TYR A 71 -5.79 10.58 3.72
CA TYR A 71 -4.84 9.64 4.36
C TYR A 71 -5.34 9.15 5.73
N VAL A 72 -6.09 10.00 6.43
CA VAL A 72 -6.74 9.69 7.70
C VAL A 72 -7.77 8.57 7.56
N MET A 73 -8.56 8.55 6.48
CA MET A 73 -9.54 7.49 6.23
C MET A 73 -8.87 6.15 5.91
N LEU A 74 -7.82 6.16 5.09
CA LEU A 74 -7.06 4.94 4.81
C LEU A 74 -6.42 4.36 6.08
N SER A 75 -5.93 5.24 6.96
CA SER A 75 -5.32 4.87 8.24
C SER A 75 -6.35 4.50 9.32
N SER A 76 -7.64 4.70 9.07
CA SER A 76 -8.71 4.40 10.01
C SER A 76 -9.17 2.94 9.90
N THR A 77 -9.83 2.46 10.96
CA THR A 77 -10.56 1.19 10.90
C THR A 77 -11.82 1.33 10.03
N ILE A 78 -12.30 0.22 9.47
CA ILE A 78 -13.55 0.21 8.69
C ILE A 78 -14.71 0.75 9.51
N GLY A 79 -14.78 0.43 10.81
CA GLY A 79 -15.83 0.90 11.71
C GLY A 79 -15.79 2.43 11.88
N THR A 80 -14.61 2.98 12.12
CA THR A 80 -14.41 4.42 12.27
C THR A 80 -14.69 5.15 10.95
N GLY A 81 -14.16 4.65 9.84
CA GLY A 81 -14.42 5.22 8.51
C GLY A 81 -15.91 5.20 8.16
N ALA A 82 -16.59 4.08 8.42
CA ALA A 82 -18.03 3.95 8.21
C ALA A 82 -18.83 4.98 9.03
N ASN A 83 -18.44 5.24 10.29
CA ASN A 83 -19.11 6.24 11.11
C ASN A 83 -18.90 7.66 10.57
N TYR A 84 -17.68 8.01 10.14
CA TYR A 84 -17.40 9.32 9.54
C TYR A 84 -18.16 9.55 8.23
N SER A 85 -18.31 8.49 7.42
CA SER A 85 -19.11 8.51 6.19
C SER A 85 -20.63 8.45 6.44
N GLY A 86 -21.09 8.40 7.71
CA GLY A 86 -22.51 8.33 8.04
C GLY A 86 -23.19 6.99 7.76
N LEU A 87 -22.40 5.92 7.58
CA LEU A 87 -22.89 4.60 7.22
C LEU A 87 -23.64 3.96 8.40
N LYS A 88 -24.89 3.54 8.16
CA LYS A 88 -25.71 2.95 9.22
C LYS A 88 -25.12 1.61 9.68
N PRO A 89 -25.40 1.19 10.93
CA PRO A 89 -24.91 -0.09 11.44
C PRO A 89 -25.33 -1.31 10.61
N ALA A 90 -26.51 -1.27 9.98
CA ALA A 90 -26.98 -2.35 9.10
C ALA A 90 -26.15 -2.44 7.83
N ASP A 91 -25.91 -1.32 7.15
CA ASP A 91 -25.14 -1.24 5.92
C ASP A 91 -23.68 -1.62 6.15
N ARG A 92 -23.11 -1.22 7.29
CA ARG A 92 -21.77 -1.67 7.72
C ARG A 92 -21.69 -3.18 7.89
N ARG A 93 -22.73 -3.84 8.41
CA ARG A 93 -22.74 -5.31 8.51
C ARG A 93 -22.79 -5.96 7.14
N THR A 94 -23.56 -5.39 6.20
CA THR A 94 -23.62 -5.86 4.81
C THR A 94 -22.26 -5.73 4.13
N LEU A 95 -21.60 -4.56 4.25
CA LEU A 95 -20.24 -4.34 3.75
C LEU A 95 -19.27 -5.39 4.28
N LEU A 96 -19.23 -5.60 5.60
CA LEU A 96 -18.34 -6.60 6.19
C LEU A 96 -18.64 -8.02 5.71
N LYS A 97 -19.92 -8.36 5.52
CA LYS A 97 -20.32 -9.66 4.98
C LYS A 97 -19.81 -9.85 3.56
N GLU A 98 -19.96 -8.83 2.71
CA GLU A 98 -19.56 -8.88 1.31
C GLU A 98 -18.03 -8.93 1.17
N LEU A 99 -17.30 -8.08 1.90
CA LEU A 99 -15.83 -8.11 1.92
C LEU A 99 -15.30 -9.50 2.31
N ASN A 100 -15.87 -10.13 3.34
CA ASN A 100 -15.44 -11.46 3.76
C ASN A 100 -15.83 -12.56 2.77
N ARG A 101 -16.98 -12.41 2.10
CA ARG A 101 -17.41 -13.34 1.06
C ARG A 101 -16.43 -13.31 -0.11
N LEU A 102 -16.17 -12.13 -0.66
CA LEU A 102 -15.23 -11.94 -1.77
C LEU A 102 -13.81 -12.35 -1.36
N ALA A 103 -13.41 -12.03 -0.11
CA ALA A 103 -12.15 -12.49 0.50
C ALA A 103 -11.97 -14.02 0.55
N ALA A 104 -13.09 -14.75 0.64
CA ALA A 104 -13.08 -16.21 0.73
C ALA A 104 -13.21 -16.89 -0.64
N GLU A 105 -13.96 -16.30 -1.56
CA GLU A 105 -14.26 -16.89 -2.87
C GLU A 105 -13.09 -16.80 -3.86
N GLY A 106 -12.03 -16.04 -3.56
CA GLY A 106 -10.94 -15.90 -4.53
C GLY A 106 -11.24 -14.91 -5.65
N VAL A 107 -12.44 -14.28 -5.65
CA VAL A 107 -12.93 -13.30 -6.65
C VAL A 107 -12.35 -11.92 -6.36
N HIS A 108 -11.04 -11.91 -6.15
CA HIS A 108 -10.17 -10.78 -5.93
C HIS A 108 -8.88 -11.27 -6.57
N GLY A 109 -8.57 -10.75 -7.75
CA GLY A 109 -7.50 -11.20 -8.61
C GLY A 109 -6.24 -11.45 -7.78
N SER A 110 -5.92 -12.73 -7.57
CA SER A 110 -4.53 -13.08 -7.35
C SER A 110 -3.79 -12.56 -8.58
N ALA A 111 -2.94 -11.55 -8.39
CA ALA A 111 -2.07 -11.04 -9.45
C ALA A 111 -1.53 -12.23 -10.26
N PRO A 112 -1.53 -12.16 -11.61
CA PRO A 112 -0.99 -13.25 -12.40
C PRO A 112 0.45 -13.51 -11.96
N ALA A 113 0.72 -14.74 -11.56
CA ALA A 113 2.08 -15.21 -11.37
C ALA A 113 2.82 -15.06 -12.71
N SER A 114 3.71 -14.06 -12.79
CA SER A 114 4.81 -13.89 -13.75
C SER A 114 4.52 -14.14 -15.25
N SER A 115 4.71 -13.12 -16.06
CA SER A 115 5.37 -13.31 -17.37
C SER A 115 6.43 -12.25 -17.56
N SER A 116 7.64 -12.58 -17.09
CA SER A 116 8.85 -12.24 -17.82
C SER A 116 9.01 -13.28 -18.93
N ALA A 117 8.52 -12.91 -20.11
CA ALA A 117 8.79 -13.48 -21.44
C ALA A 117 8.06 -12.51 -22.36
N VAL A 118 8.70 -11.66 -23.16
CA VAL A 118 9.82 -11.85 -24.10
C VAL A 118 10.53 -10.53 -24.34
#